data_AF-A0A1I2FZ55-F1
#
_entry.id   AF-A0A1I2FZ55-F1
#
_cell.length_a   1.000
_cell.length_b   1.000
_cell.length_c   1.000
_cell.angle_alpha   90.00
_cell.angle_beta   90.00
_cell.angle_gamma   90.00
#
_symmetry.space_group_name_H-M   'P 1'
#
loop_
_entity.id
_entity.type
_entity.pdbx_description
1 polymer ?
#
loop_
_entity_poly.entity_id
_entity_poly.type
_entity_poly.pdbx_seq_one_letter_code
_entity_poly.pdbx_strand_id
1 'polypeptide(L)'
;MTLKTKENYLKAMYMLAEEEGVISLSGLGKRLGVSKPTVNSMVKQFQHEGWVEYQKYKPIELTSQGKKEAALVIRRHRLVEMFLVEKMEFGWEEVHDIAEEMEHVEAEILFDRMNDMLGNPAFDPHGSPIPDKNGNVLSRPYLSLSEMRRGDRVVVKALRDDNKEFLDYLNGRHIRLEVEMLVEQIETFDKSMTISIEKEPSLNLSKEVCDRLLVERL
;
A
#
# COMPACT_ATOMS: atom_id res chain seq x y z
N MET A 1 -2.49 -12.21 -24.88
CA MET A 1 -2.45 -11.35 -23.68
C MET A 1 -1.82 -12.14 -22.56
N THR A 2 -0.85 -11.58 -21.84
CA THR A 2 -0.12 -12.32 -20.81
C THR A 2 -0.86 -12.27 -19.48
N LEU A 3 -0.60 -13.24 -18.60
CA LEU A 3 -1.14 -13.26 -17.25
C LEU A 3 -0.66 -12.03 -16.45
N LYS A 4 0.63 -11.68 -16.55
CA LYS A 4 1.23 -10.46 -15.97
C LYS A 4 0.41 -9.19 -16.26
N THR A 5 -0.04 -8.99 -17.51
CA THR A 5 -0.88 -7.83 -17.84
C THR A 5 -2.23 -7.86 -17.12
N LYS A 6 -2.89 -9.01 -17.01
CA LYS A 6 -4.16 -9.12 -16.27
C LYS A 6 -3.97 -8.76 -14.80
N GLU A 7 -2.93 -9.31 -14.19
CA GLU A 7 -2.60 -9.12 -12.78
C GLU A 7 -2.27 -7.65 -12.47
N ASN A 8 -1.53 -6.97 -13.34
CA ASN A 8 -1.27 -5.53 -13.20
C ASN A 8 -2.55 -4.69 -13.22
N TYR A 9 -3.52 -5.03 -14.08
CA TYR A 9 -4.81 -4.35 -14.08
C TYR A 9 -5.59 -4.62 -12.79
N LEU A 10 -5.62 -5.86 -12.30
CA LEU A 10 -6.29 -6.21 -11.05
C LEU A 10 -5.65 -5.52 -9.85
N LYS A 11 -4.31 -5.51 -9.75
CA LYS A 11 -3.54 -4.75 -8.75
C LYS A 11 -3.89 -3.27 -8.81
N ALA A 12 -3.87 -2.66 -9.99
CA ALA A 12 -4.24 -1.24 -10.14
C ALA A 12 -5.69 -0.94 -9.76
N MET A 13 -6.64 -1.84 -10.08
CA MET A 13 -8.04 -1.72 -9.65
C MET A 13 -8.18 -1.80 -8.12
N TYR A 14 -7.44 -2.71 -7.48
CA TYR A 14 -7.42 -2.86 -6.03
C TYR A 14 -6.89 -1.58 -5.36
N MET A 15 -5.73 -1.08 -5.79
CA MET A 15 -5.12 0.14 -5.21
C MET A 15 -6.02 1.37 -5.38
N LEU A 16 -6.63 1.57 -6.56
CA LEU A 16 -7.57 2.68 -6.79
C LEU A 16 -8.81 2.58 -5.90
N ALA A 17 -9.31 1.36 -5.65
CA ALA A 17 -10.44 1.17 -4.75
C ALA A 17 -10.09 1.52 -3.30
N GLU A 18 -8.87 1.22 -2.84
CA GLU A 18 -8.41 1.59 -1.49
C GLU A 18 -8.13 3.11 -1.37
N GLU A 19 -7.50 3.71 -2.36
CA GLU A 19 -7.05 5.11 -2.31
C GLU A 19 -8.17 6.12 -2.61
N GLU A 20 -8.94 5.89 -3.67
CA GLU A 20 -9.94 6.85 -4.19
C GLU A 20 -11.39 6.44 -3.86
N GLY A 21 -11.59 5.20 -3.38
CA GLY A 21 -12.93 4.62 -3.19
C GLY A 21 -13.69 4.33 -4.50
N VAL A 22 -13.07 4.60 -5.65
CA VAL A 22 -13.70 4.46 -6.97
C VAL A 22 -12.69 4.00 -8.02
N ILE A 23 -13.09 3.09 -8.89
CA ILE A 23 -12.26 2.64 -10.01
C ILE A 23 -12.77 3.31 -11.28
N SER A 24 -11.92 4.12 -11.93
CA SER A 24 -12.25 4.82 -13.17
C SER A 24 -11.32 4.44 -14.32
N LEU A 25 -11.83 4.50 -15.55
CA LEU A 25 -11.00 4.27 -16.75
C LEU A 25 -9.82 5.24 -16.84
N SER A 26 -10.01 6.49 -16.41
CA SER A 26 -8.96 7.50 -16.36
C SER A 26 -7.91 7.20 -15.30
N GLY A 27 -8.33 6.79 -14.10
CA GLY A 27 -7.43 6.39 -13.02
C GLY A 27 -6.56 5.20 -13.43
N LEU A 28 -7.18 4.17 -14.01
CA LEU A 28 -6.45 3.01 -14.54
C LEU A 28 -5.47 3.40 -15.66
N GLY A 29 -5.90 4.25 -16.59
CA GLY A 29 -5.03 4.69 -17.69
C GLY A 29 -3.81 5.47 -17.19
N LYS A 30 -4.00 6.36 -16.21
CA LYS A 30 -2.92 7.11 -15.56
C LYS A 30 -1.96 6.18 -14.82
N ARG A 31 -2.48 5.28 -13.98
CA ARG A 31 -1.68 4.38 -13.14
C ARG A 31 -0.88 3.37 -13.96
N LEU A 32 -1.47 2.82 -15.03
CA LEU A 32 -0.83 1.83 -15.88
C LEU A 32 -0.02 2.43 -17.05
N GLY A 33 -0.06 3.76 -17.24
CA GLY A 33 0.63 4.42 -18.36
C GLY A 33 0.06 4.04 -19.73
N VAL A 34 -1.23 3.73 -19.83
CA VAL A 34 -1.87 3.25 -21.06
C VAL A 34 -3.08 4.10 -21.47
N SER A 35 -3.40 4.08 -22.76
CA SER A 35 -4.50 4.88 -23.31
C SER A 35 -5.87 4.43 -22.78
N LYS A 36 -6.80 5.38 -22.62
CA LYS A 36 -8.19 5.09 -22.20
C LYS A 36 -8.90 4.04 -23.09
N PRO A 37 -8.74 4.03 -24.42
CA PRO A 37 -9.24 2.94 -25.27
C PRO A 37 -8.67 1.57 -24.91
N THR A 38 -7.37 1.49 -24.60
CA THR A 38 -6.71 0.24 -24.16
C THR A 38 -7.34 -0.27 -22.86
N VAL A 39 -7.50 0.61 -21.87
CA VAL A 39 -8.15 0.27 -20.59
C VAL A 39 -9.58 -0.21 -20.82
N ASN A 40 -10.36 0.51 -21.63
CA ASN A 40 -11.75 0.14 -21.91
C ASN A 40 -11.87 -1.24 -22.57
N SER A 41 -10.94 -1.59 -23.47
CA SER A 41 -10.86 -2.93 -24.05
C SER A 41 -10.64 -4.00 -22.96
N MET A 42 -9.72 -3.74 -22.02
CA MET A 42 -9.44 -4.66 -20.91
C MET A 42 -10.59 -4.81 -19.93
N VAL A 43 -11.24 -3.71 -19.56
CA VAL A 43 -12.40 -3.75 -18.66
C VAL A 43 -13.55 -4.55 -19.28
N LYS A 44 -13.80 -4.41 -20.59
CA LYS A 44 -14.81 -5.23 -21.29
C LYS A 44 -14.45 -6.72 -21.29
N GLN A 45 -13.17 -7.05 -21.43
CA GLN A 45 -12.72 -8.43 -21.33
C GLN A 45 -12.93 -8.99 -19.92
N PHE A 46 -12.55 -8.24 -18.88
CA PHE A 46 -12.78 -8.64 -17.49
C PHE A 46 -14.26 -8.79 -17.16
N GLN A 47 -15.12 -7.99 -17.79
CA GLN A 47 -16.57 -8.13 -17.66
C GLN A 47 -17.05 -9.46 -18.23
N HIS A 48 -16.54 -9.86 -19.41
CA HIS A 48 -16.84 -11.17 -20.00
C HIS A 48 -16.30 -12.33 -19.14
N GLU A 49 -15.16 -12.14 -18.46
CA GLU A 49 -14.57 -13.11 -17.54
C GLU A 49 -15.23 -13.12 -16.14
N GLY A 50 -16.20 -12.23 -15.89
CA GLY A 50 -16.94 -12.15 -14.62
C GLY A 50 -16.17 -11.51 -13.47
N TRP A 51 -15.06 -10.81 -13.75
CA TRP A 51 -14.23 -10.16 -12.73
C TRP A 51 -14.67 -8.73 -12.40
N VAL A 52 -15.35 -8.06 -13.33
CA VAL A 52 -15.84 -6.70 -13.12
C VAL A 52 -17.27 -6.51 -13.60
N GLU A 53 -17.98 -5.62 -12.94
CA GLU A 53 -19.19 -4.99 -13.46
C GLU A 53 -18.82 -3.64 -14.07
N TYR A 54 -19.17 -3.46 -15.34
CA TYR A 54 -18.89 -2.24 -16.07
C TYR A 54 -20.14 -1.73 -16.79
N GLN A 55 -20.45 -0.46 -16.57
CA GLN A 55 -21.49 0.27 -17.27
C GLN A 55 -20.94 1.61 -17.74
N LYS A 56 -21.38 2.06 -18.92
CA LYS A 56 -20.95 3.35 -19.45
C LYS A 56 -21.30 4.47 -18.47
N TYR A 57 -20.34 5.37 -18.23
CA TYR A 57 -20.45 6.52 -17.31
C TYR A 57 -20.57 6.18 -15.81
N LYS A 58 -20.46 4.91 -15.42
CA LYS A 58 -20.37 4.51 -14.02
C LYS A 58 -18.94 4.12 -13.64
N PRO A 59 -18.62 4.13 -12.33
CA PRO A 59 -17.45 3.45 -11.82
C PRO A 59 -17.40 1.98 -12.25
N ILE A 60 -16.17 1.46 -12.35
CA ILE A 60 -15.93 0.03 -12.49
C ILE A 60 -16.03 -0.58 -11.09
N GLU A 61 -16.71 -1.72 -10.98
CA GLU A 61 -16.82 -2.44 -9.72
C GLU A 61 -16.19 -3.83 -9.87
N LEU A 62 -15.29 -4.22 -8.97
CA LEU A 62 -14.80 -5.59 -8.90
C LEU A 62 -15.90 -6.51 -8.36
N THR A 63 -16.17 -7.62 -9.05
CA THR A 63 -17.03 -8.69 -8.50
C THR A 63 -16.32 -9.39 -7.33
N SER A 64 -17.01 -10.25 -6.60
CA SER A 64 -16.36 -11.08 -5.56
C SER A 64 -15.18 -11.89 -6.09
N GLN A 65 -15.28 -12.40 -7.32
CA GLN A 65 -14.18 -13.10 -7.97
C GLN A 65 -13.04 -12.14 -8.32
N GLY A 66 -13.31 -10.99 -8.94
CA GLY A 66 -12.29 -10.01 -9.28
C GLY A 66 -11.56 -9.45 -8.04
N LYS A 67 -12.29 -9.24 -6.93
CA LYS A 67 -11.69 -8.85 -5.64
C LYS A 67 -10.71 -9.89 -5.14
N LYS A 68 -11.09 -11.18 -5.20
CA LYS A 68 -10.22 -12.28 -4.78
C LYS A 68 -8.96 -12.36 -5.64
N GLU A 69 -9.11 -12.35 -6.96
CA GLU A 69 -7.95 -12.40 -7.87
C GLU A 69 -7.00 -11.22 -7.65
N ALA A 70 -7.53 -10.00 -7.50
CA ALA A 70 -6.73 -8.83 -7.21
C ALA A 70 -6.00 -8.93 -5.85
N ALA A 71 -6.70 -9.39 -4.82
CA ALA A 71 -6.13 -9.59 -3.49
C ALA A 71 -5.02 -10.66 -3.47
N LEU A 72 -5.10 -11.70 -4.31
CA LEU A 72 -4.04 -12.70 -4.43
C LEU A 72 -2.77 -12.14 -5.06
N VAL A 73 -2.89 -11.25 -6.07
CA VAL A 73 -1.73 -10.54 -6.62
C VAL A 73 -1.09 -9.66 -5.55
N ILE A 74 -1.89 -8.88 -4.82
CA ILE A 74 -1.43 -8.03 -3.70
C ILE A 74 -0.76 -8.87 -2.61
N ARG A 75 -1.33 -10.03 -2.26
CA ARG A 75 -0.74 -10.96 -1.28
C ARG A 75 0.66 -11.39 -1.71
N ARG A 76 0.84 -11.77 -2.99
CA ARG A 76 2.15 -12.18 -3.51
C ARG A 76 3.17 -11.05 -3.46
N HIS A 77 2.77 -9.84 -3.90
CA HIS A 77 3.60 -8.64 -3.83
C HIS A 77 4.12 -8.39 -2.40
N ARG A 78 3.18 -8.24 -1.47
CA ARG A 78 3.48 -7.92 -0.06
C ARG A 78 4.28 -9.00 0.66
N LEU A 79 4.06 -10.28 0.33
CA LEU A 79 4.87 -11.38 0.86
C LEU A 79 6.31 -11.34 0.36
N VAL A 80 6.52 -10.99 -0.91
CA VAL A 80 7.88 -10.83 -1.46
C VAL A 80 8.58 -9.67 -0.78
N GLU A 81 7.95 -8.51 -0.66
CA GLU A 81 8.52 -7.36 0.05
C GLU A 81 8.91 -7.71 1.48
N MET A 82 7.99 -8.34 2.22
CA MET A 82 8.23 -8.77 3.59
C MET A 82 9.36 -9.78 3.69
N PHE A 83 9.45 -10.73 2.76
CA PHE A 83 10.52 -11.72 2.73
C PHE A 83 11.88 -11.07 2.45
N LEU A 84 11.94 -10.14 1.50
CA LEU A 84 13.17 -9.43 1.15
C LEU A 84 13.71 -8.61 2.31
N VAL A 85 12.84 -7.90 3.04
CA VAL A 85 13.24 -7.14 4.23
C VAL A 85 13.64 -8.08 5.37
N GLU A 86 12.76 -8.98 5.80
CA GLU A 86 12.95 -9.75 7.04
C GLU A 86 13.95 -10.90 6.94
N LYS A 87 14.11 -11.51 5.75
CA LYS A 87 14.95 -12.70 5.56
C LYS A 87 16.20 -12.42 4.73
N MET A 88 16.18 -11.39 3.90
CA MET A 88 17.29 -11.05 3.02
C MET A 88 17.94 -9.70 3.35
N GLU A 89 17.44 -8.99 4.37
CA GLU A 89 18.03 -7.76 4.91
C GLU A 89 18.10 -6.61 3.88
N PHE A 90 17.17 -6.57 2.93
CA PHE A 90 17.01 -5.42 2.02
C PHE A 90 16.40 -4.23 2.76
N GLY A 91 16.71 -3.02 2.29
CA GLY A 91 15.97 -1.83 2.71
C GLY A 91 14.53 -1.87 2.21
N TRP A 92 13.58 -1.46 3.04
CA TRP A 92 12.16 -1.32 2.66
C TRP A 92 11.93 -0.37 1.45
N GLU A 93 12.91 0.50 1.13
CA GLU A 93 12.91 1.36 -0.05
C GLU A 93 13.35 0.67 -1.35
N GLU A 94 13.89 -0.56 -1.25
CA GLU A 94 14.50 -1.28 -2.38
C GLU A 94 13.63 -2.43 -2.90
N VAL A 95 12.61 -2.83 -2.14
CA VAL A 95 11.90 -4.09 -2.37
C VAL A 95 10.80 -4.01 -3.42
N HIS A 96 10.23 -2.82 -3.65
CA HIS A 96 9.05 -2.65 -4.50
C HIS A 96 9.27 -3.16 -5.93
N ASP A 97 10.33 -2.68 -6.60
CA ASP A 97 10.63 -3.05 -7.98
C ASP A 97 10.92 -4.56 -8.13
N ILE A 98 11.54 -5.17 -7.11
CA ILE A 98 11.81 -6.61 -7.10
C ILE A 98 10.50 -7.39 -6.92
N ALA A 99 9.64 -6.92 -6.02
CA ALA A 99 8.33 -7.53 -5.78
C ALA A 99 7.40 -7.42 -7.00
N GLU A 100 7.43 -6.31 -7.75
CA GLU A 100 6.69 -6.17 -9.02
C GLU A 100 7.09 -7.21 -10.07
N GLU A 101 8.36 -7.60 -10.13
CA GLU A 101 8.79 -8.65 -11.07
C GLU A 101 8.47 -10.06 -10.56
N MET A 102 8.53 -10.28 -9.26
CA MET A 102 8.32 -11.60 -8.64
C MET A 102 6.85 -11.98 -8.42
N GLU A 103 5.94 -11.01 -8.23
CA GLU A 103 4.53 -11.27 -7.90
C GLU A 103 3.76 -12.07 -8.97
N HIS A 104 4.29 -12.12 -10.19
CA HIS A 104 3.70 -12.82 -11.34
C HIS A 104 4.22 -14.24 -11.55
N VAL A 105 5.14 -14.71 -10.70
CA VAL A 105 5.67 -16.07 -10.80
C VAL A 105 4.54 -17.07 -10.53
N GLU A 106 4.27 -17.97 -11.49
CA GLU A 106 3.22 -18.99 -11.39
C GLU A 106 3.65 -20.19 -10.52
N ALA A 107 4.06 -19.92 -9.28
CA ALA A 107 4.47 -20.93 -8.30
C ALA A 107 3.88 -20.63 -6.92
N GLU A 108 2.61 -20.96 -6.68
CA GLU A 108 1.94 -20.71 -5.39
C GLU A 108 2.73 -21.27 -4.19
N ILE A 109 3.38 -22.43 -4.37
CA ILE A 109 4.24 -23.06 -3.35
C ILE A 109 5.40 -22.16 -2.89
N LEU A 110 5.88 -21.24 -3.75
CA LEU A 110 6.91 -20.28 -3.39
C LEU A 110 6.39 -19.31 -2.32
N PHE A 111 5.25 -18.67 -2.60
CA PHE A 111 4.66 -17.66 -1.72
C PHE A 111 4.11 -18.28 -0.43
N ASP A 112 3.58 -19.51 -0.51
CA ASP A 112 3.18 -20.26 0.67
C ASP A 112 4.38 -20.53 1.59
N ARG A 113 5.52 -20.95 1.04
CA ARG A 113 6.75 -21.13 1.82
C ARG A 113 7.29 -19.82 2.39
N MET A 114 7.27 -18.72 1.62
CA MET A 114 7.64 -17.40 2.12
C MET A 114 6.79 -17.01 3.32
N ASN A 115 5.47 -17.13 3.20
CA ASN A 115 4.51 -16.85 4.26
C ASN A 115 4.77 -17.68 5.53
N ASP A 116 5.04 -18.98 5.37
CA ASP A 116 5.35 -19.88 6.49
C ASP A 116 6.69 -19.50 7.16
N MET A 117 7.73 -19.20 6.38
CA MET A 117 9.04 -18.77 6.90
C MET A 117 8.99 -17.42 7.61
N LEU A 118 8.05 -16.55 7.23
CA LEU A 118 7.76 -15.28 7.88
C LEU A 118 6.87 -15.43 9.12
N GLY A 119 6.33 -16.62 9.39
CA GLY A 119 5.45 -16.85 10.54
C GLY A 119 4.02 -16.32 10.37
N ASN A 120 3.50 -16.28 9.14
CA ASN A 120 2.17 -15.76 8.79
C ASN A 120 1.98 -14.28 9.16
N PRO A 121 2.77 -13.36 8.58
CA PRO A 121 2.66 -11.94 8.87
C PRO A 121 1.31 -11.40 8.40
N ALA A 122 0.74 -10.49 9.20
CA ALA A 122 -0.51 -9.81 8.87
C ALA A 122 -0.30 -8.52 8.07
N PHE A 123 0.92 -7.98 8.06
CA PHE A 123 1.29 -6.72 7.43
C PHE A 123 2.65 -6.86 6.73
N ASP A 124 2.87 -6.05 5.69
CA ASP A 124 4.13 -5.92 4.97
C ASP A 124 5.10 -4.93 5.68
N PRO A 125 6.32 -4.70 5.15
CA PRO A 125 7.30 -3.80 5.76
C PRO A 125 6.84 -2.35 5.91
N HIS A 126 5.84 -1.93 5.14
CA HIS A 126 5.30 -0.56 5.13
C HIS A 126 4.01 -0.45 5.96
N GLY A 127 3.56 -1.56 6.56
CA GLY A 127 2.40 -1.63 7.44
C GLY A 127 1.08 -1.83 6.71
N SER A 128 1.11 -2.10 5.40
CA SER A 128 -0.08 -2.43 4.64
C SER A 128 -0.47 -3.90 4.85
N PRO A 129 -1.78 -4.21 4.93
CA PRO A 129 -2.23 -5.53 5.37
C PRO A 129 -2.04 -6.60 4.29
N ILE A 130 -1.55 -7.78 4.66
CA ILE A 130 -1.37 -8.90 3.73
C ILE A 130 -2.70 -9.66 3.60
N PRO A 131 -3.34 -9.72 2.42
CA PRO A 131 -4.56 -10.50 2.24
C PRO A 131 -4.33 -11.99 2.50
N ASP A 132 -5.31 -12.72 3.03
CA ASP A 132 -5.26 -14.18 3.17
C ASP A 132 -5.45 -14.90 1.82
N LYS A 133 -5.39 -16.25 1.81
CA LYS A 133 -5.59 -17.05 0.59
C LYS A 133 -7.00 -16.94 -0.02
N ASN A 134 -7.95 -16.37 0.71
CA ASN A 134 -9.30 -16.10 0.24
C ASN A 134 -9.48 -14.64 -0.21
N GLY A 135 -8.44 -13.82 -0.10
CA GLY A 135 -8.47 -12.39 -0.42
C GLY A 135 -9.09 -11.53 0.69
N ASN A 136 -9.24 -12.06 1.91
CA ASN A 136 -9.71 -11.27 3.05
C ASN A 136 -8.56 -10.48 3.65
N VAL A 137 -8.84 -9.25 4.09
CA VAL A 137 -7.85 -8.34 4.65
C VAL A 137 -8.24 -7.98 6.07
N LEU A 138 -7.29 -8.07 7.00
CA LEU A 138 -7.47 -7.56 8.35
C LEU A 138 -7.27 -6.04 8.34
N SER A 139 -8.33 -5.29 8.07
CA SER A 139 -8.26 -3.83 8.12
C SER A 139 -8.14 -3.33 9.56
N ARG A 140 -7.14 -2.48 9.81
CA ARG A 140 -7.01 -1.68 11.03
C ARG A 140 -7.13 -0.21 10.68
N PRO A 141 -8.12 0.52 11.22
CA PRO A 141 -8.25 1.95 10.94
C PRO A 141 -7.20 2.72 11.75
N TYR A 142 -6.05 2.98 11.14
CA TYR A 142 -5.07 3.92 11.67
C TYR A 142 -5.49 5.36 11.37
N LEU A 143 -5.08 6.30 12.23
CA LEU A 143 -5.30 7.73 12.03
C LEU A 143 -4.09 8.33 11.34
N SER A 144 -4.26 9.40 10.57
CA SER A 144 -3.10 10.14 10.09
C SER A 144 -2.46 10.93 11.22
N LEU A 145 -1.13 11.08 11.17
CA LEU A 145 -0.40 11.95 12.11
C LEU A 145 -0.95 13.38 12.08
N SER A 146 -1.42 13.88 10.93
CA SER A 146 -1.99 15.23 10.80
C SER A 146 -3.31 15.43 11.56
N GLU A 147 -3.96 14.34 11.99
CA GLU A 147 -5.17 14.36 12.81
C GLU A 147 -4.88 14.38 14.32
N MET A 148 -3.59 14.32 14.70
CA MET A 148 -3.17 14.32 16.10
C MET A 148 -3.18 15.72 16.69
N ARG A 149 -3.19 15.77 18.03
CA ARG A 149 -3.16 17.02 18.80
C ARG A 149 -1.82 17.16 19.50
N ARG A 150 -1.47 18.41 19.79
CA ARG A 150 -0.32 18.71 20.64
C ARG A 150 -0.43 17.95 21.97
N GLY A 151 0.63 17.25 22.34
CA GLY A 151 0.73 16.41 23.52
C GLY A 151 0.38 14.95 23.31
N ASP A 152 -0.21 14.58 22.16
CA ASP A 152 -0.48 13.17 21.84
C ASP A 152 0.85 12.42 21.69
N ARG A 153 0.90 11.21 22.29
CA ARG A 153 1.93 10.22 22.03
C ARG A 153 1.38 9.18 21.06
N VAL A 154 2.15 8.83 20.05
CA VAL A 154 1.70 7.97 18.96
C VAL A 154 2.79 7.02 18.50
N VAL A 155 2.40 5.92 17.88
CA VAL A 155 3.31 4.95 17.24
C VAL A 155 3.03 4.93 15.74
N VAL A 156 4.07 4.96 14.91
CA VAL A 156 3.91 4.75 13.46
C VAL A 156 3.55 3.29 13.21
N LYS A 157 2.42 3.06 12.55
CA LYS A 157 1.94 1.70 12.26
C LYS A 157 1.93 1.37 10.77
N ALA A 158 1.73 2.35 9.91
CA ALA A 158 1.71 2.15 8.47
C ALA A 158 2.01 3.44 7.71
N LEU A 159 2.20 3.31 6.40
CA LEU A 159 2.30 4.41 5.46
C LEU A 159 1.11 4.40 4.49
N ARG A 160 0.67 5.58 4.07
CA ARG A 160 -0.34 5.73 3.01
C ARG A 160 0.25 5.57 1.60
N ASP A 161 1.54 5.82 1.47
CA ASP A 161 2.32 5.80 0.23
C ASP A 161 3.74 5.32 0.57
N ASP A 162 4.29 4.44 -0.25
CA ASP A 162 5.56 3.74 -0.09
C ASP A 162 6.54 4.03 -1.24
N ASN A 163 6.34 5.12 -1.98
CA ASN A 163 7.28 5.49 -3.03
C ASN A 163 8.70 5.72 -2.47
N LYS A 164 9.70 5.36 -3.29
CA LYS A 164 11.10 5.37 -2.89
C LYS A 164 11.60 6.71 -2.34
N GLU A 165 11.22 7.83 -2.96
CA GLU A 165 11.66 9.17 -2.52
C GLU A 165 11.16 9.48 -1.10
N PHE A 166 9.92 9.09 -0.79
CA PHE A 166 9.35 9.25 0.53
C PHE A 166 10.03 8.33 1.56
N LEU A 167 10.29 7.07 1.21
CA LEU A 167 11.00 6.13 2.10
C LEU A 167 12.43 6.58 2.38
N ASP A 168 13.18 7.05 1.37
CA ASP A 168 14.51 7.63 1.53
C ASP A 168 14.48 8.85 2.47
N TYR A 169 13.46 9.71 2.33
CA TYR A 169 13.24 10.86 3.22
C TYR A 169 13.03 10.45 4.68
N LEU A 170 12.28 9.38 4.93
CA LEU A 170 12.01 8.86 6.29
C LEU A 170 13.27 8.21 6.89
N ASN A 171 14.02 7.43 6.10
CA ASN A 171 15.30 6.83 6.49
C ASN A 171 16.28 7.89 6.99
N GLY A 172 16.42 9.01 6.26
CA GLY A 172 17.29 10.13 6.65
C GLY A 172 16.86 10.88 7.92
N ARG A 173 15.67 10.58 8.46
CA ARG A 173 15.11 11.14 9.70
C ARG A 173 14.91 10.11 10.80
N HIS A 174 15.38 8.88 10.59
CA HIS A 174 15.19 7.77 11.52
C HIS A 174 13.71 7.48 11.84
N ILE A 175 12.80 7.80 10.92
CA ILE A 175 11.39 7.46 11.02
C ILE A 175 11.18 6.09 10.38
N ARG A 176 10.71 5.13 11.17
CA ARG A 176 10.37 3.77 10.76
C ARG A 176 9.07 3.34 11.44
N LEU A 177 8.51 2.20 11.04
CA LEU A 177 7.40 1.60 11.77
C LEU A 177 7.79 1.29 13.22
N GLU A 178 6.79 1.29 14.10
CA GLU A 178 6.89 1.05 15.53
C GLU A 178 7.72 2.09 16.33
N VAL A 179 8.15 3.18 15.68
CA VAL A 179 8.72 4.33 16.40
C VAL A 179 7.62 5.10 17.13
N GLU A 180 7.88 5.38 18.41
CA GLU A 180 7.08 6.28 19.21
C GLU A 180 7.47 7.75 18.94
N MET A 181 6.45 8.60 18.82
CA MET A 181 6.58 10.04 18.64
C MET A 181 5.71 10.81 19.62
N LEU A 182 6.20 11.97 20.05
CA LEU A 182 5.41 12.98 20.76
C LEU A 182 5.14 14.17 19.84
N VAL A 183 3.88 14.58 19.73
CA VAL A 183 3.51 15.81 19.01
C VAL A 183 3.75 17.03 19.89
N GLU A 184 4.82 17.77 19.64
CA GLU A 184 5.22 18.89 20.49
C GLU A 184 4.50 20.19 20.13
N GLN A 185 4.32 20.42 18.84
CA GLN A 185 3.73 21.63 18.29
C GLN A 185 3.07 21.37 16.93
N ILE A 186 2.03 22.14 16.63
CA ILE A 186 1.35 22.15 15.34
C ILE A 186 1.25 23.61 14.90
N GLU A 187 1.83 23.94 13.76
CA GLU A 187 1.81 25.28 13.20
C GLU A 187 0.42 25.66 12.72
N THR A 188 -0.01 26.88 13.01
CA THR A 188 -1.38 27.30 12.66
C THR A 188 -1.54 27.60 11.18
N PHE A 189 -0.49 28.10 10.52
CA PHE A 189 -0.50 28.55 9.14
C PHE A 189 -0.48 27.40 8.13
N ASP A 190 0.58 26.58 8.12
CA ASP A 190 0.78 25.51 7.13
C ASP A 190 0.43 24.11 7.66
N LYS A 191 0.07 24.00 8.94
CA LYS A 191 -0.22 22.73 9.64
C LYS A 191 0.96 21.77 9.69
N SER A 192 2.19 22.26 9.52
CA SER A 192 3.40 21.47 9.84
C SER A 192 3.43 21.12 11.32
N MET A 193 4.10 20.03 11.66
CA MET A 193 4.16 19.49 13.01
C MET A 193 5.61 19.34 13.44
N THR A 194 5.91 19.79 14.66
CA THR A 194 7.16 19.45 15.33
C THR A 194 6.92 18.23 16.19
N ILE A 195 7.68 17.17 15.94
CA ILE A 195 7.62 15.91 16.68
C ILE A 195 8.97 15.63 17.33
N SER A 196 8.95 14.89 18.43
CA SER A 196 10.16 14.31 19.01
C SER A 196 10.06 12.79 19.03
N ILE A 197 11.16 12.15 18.64
CA ILE A 197 11.41 10.71 18.75
C ILE A 197 12.38 10.54 19.93
N GLU A 198 12.20 9.53 20.77
CA GLU A 198 13.04 9.36 21.96
C GLU A 198 14.54 9.42 21.62
N LYS A 199 15.27 10.28 22.34
CA LYS A 199 16.73 10.48 22.24
C LYS A 199 17.22 11.12 20.93
N GLU A 200 16.31 11.51 20.04
CA GLU A 200 16.64 12.27 18.83
C GLU A 200 16.25 13.75 18.99
N PRO A 201 16.89 14.67 18.25
CA PRO A 201 16.43 16.05 18.14
C PRO A 201 15.01 16.12 17.58
N SER A 202 14.25 17.13 17.99
CA SER A 202 12.92 17.38 17.41
C SER A 202 13.01 17.61 15.90
N LEU A 203 12.06 17.04 15.16
CA LEU A 203 11.96 17.13 13.72
C LEU A 203 10.73 17.93 13.34
N ASN A 204 10.86 18.81 12.35
CA ASN A 204 9.71 19.44 11.72
C ASN A 204 9.29 18.64 10.48
N LEU A 205 8.02 18.22 10.46
CA LEU A 205 7.40 17.49 9.38
C LEU A 205 6.33 18.38 8.71
N SER A 206 6.35 18.44 7.39
CA SER A 206 5.30 19.15 6.64
C SER A 206 3.96 18.44 6.81
N LYS A 207 2.86 19.17 6.58
CA LYS A 207 1.52 18.56 6.58
C LYS A 207 1.43 17.36 5.63
N GLU A 208 2.09 17.43 4.47
CA GLU A 208 2.12 16.35 3.48
C GLU A 208 2.75 15.06 4.03
N VAL A 209 3.86 15.18 4.77
CA VAL A 209 4.49 14.04 5.44
C VAL A 209 3.55 13.49 6.53
N CYS A 210 2.96 14.37 7.35
CA CYS A 210 2.03 13.96 8.39
C CYS A 210 0.78 13.24 7.84
N ASP A 211 0.25 13.68 6.70
CA ASP A 211 -0.89 13.05 6.02
C ASP A 211 -0.60 11.61 5.56
N ARG A 212 0.68 11.30 5.29
CA ARG A 212 1.15 9.99 4.82
C ARG A 212 1.56 9.03 5.93
N LEU A 213 1.89 9.53 7.11
CA LEU A 213 2.20 8.70 8.29
C LEU A 213 0.90 8.28 8.97
N LEU A 214 0.66 6.97 9.04
CA LEU A 214 -0.48 6.39 9.75
C LEU A 214 -0.03 5.90 11.13
N VAL A 215 -0.76 6.32 12.17
CA VAL A 215 -0.36 6.17 13.56
C VAL A 215 -1.49 5.62 14.44
N GLU A 216 -1.08 5.07 15.58
CA GLU A 216 -1.94 4.66 16.68
C GLU A 216 -1.57 5.48 17.93
N ARG A 217 -2.58 5.96 18.69
CA ARG A 217 -2.34 6.69 19.94
C ARG A 217 -2.00 5.73 21.07
N LEU A 218 -1.03 6.13 21.91
CA LEU A 218 -0.64 5.45 23.14
C LEU A 218 -1.50 5.86 24.34
#